data_AF-A0A086B8I0-F1
#
_entry.id   AF-A0A086B8I0-F1
#
_cell.length_a   1.000
_cell.length_b   1.000
_cell.length_c   1.000
_cell.angle_alpha   90.00
_cell.angle_beta   90.00
_cell.angle_gamma   90.00
#
_symmetry.space_group_name_H-M   'P 1'
#
loop_
_entity.id
_entity.type
_entity.pdbx_description
1 polymer ?
#
loop_
_entity_poly.entity_id
_entity_poly.type
_entity_poly.pdbx_seq_one_letter_code
_entity_poly.pdbx_strand_id
1 'polypeptide(L)'
;MVKKIKIFKSFLLIIIILVSCVSNETKFQITISSLQEADKPYPIIILTNKRKNDEPKFPEHYYQIHQRDLKKIEKKCSVKRKLGEQKLLLIEINKNNKKEKYFFNKKESIDILKDIQKFTSGYDNESLTEDLLYLQKVTENLSSLSSSNNE
;
A
#
# COMPACT_ATOMS: atom_id res chain seq x y z
N MET A 1 64.82 -13.56 17.76
CA MET A 1 63.95 -14.55 17.10
C MET A 1 62.79 -14.89 18.03
N VAL A 2 61.64 -14.22 17.93
CA VAL A 2 60.37 -14.68 18.54
C VAL A 2 59.22 -14.31 17.60
N LYS A 3 58.52 -15.34 17.13
CA LYS A 3 57.30 -15.29 16.33
C LYS A 3 56.14 -14.72 17.16
N LYS A 4 55.26 -13.92 16.54
CA LYS A 4 53.81 -14.19 16.42
C LYS A 4 53.06 -13.01 15.78
N ILE A 5 53.11 -12.96 14.45
CA ILE A 5 51.98 -12.53 13.62
C ILE A 5 50.95 -13.66 13.73
N LYS A 6 49.80 -13.46 14.39
CA LYS A 6 48.58 -14.30 14.18
C LYS A 6 47.32 -13.88 14.94
N ILE A 7 47.27 -12.74 15.66
CA ILE A 7 46.05 -12.34 16.38
C ILE A 7 45.11 -11.47 15.53
N PHE A 8 45.61 -10.75 14.53
CA PHE A 8 44.81 -9.84 13.71
C PHE A 8 43.85 -10.52 12.71
N LYS A 9 44.10 -11.77 12.32
CA LYS A 9 43.24 -12.48 11.35
C LYS A 9 41.94 -13.00 11.95
N SER A 10 41.91 -13.29 13.26
CA SER A 10 40.70 -13.80 13.93
C SER A 10 39.65 -12.71 14.16
N PHE A 11 40.06 -11.46 14.41
CA PHE A 11 39.13 -10.34 14.62
C PHE A 11 38.45 -9.90 13.31
N LEU A 12 39.14 -9.99 12.17
CA LEU A 12 38.57 -9.60 10.88
C LEU A 12 37.42 -10.53 10.43
N LEU A 13 37.47 -11.81 10.81
CA LEU A 13 36.44 -12.80 10.46
C LEU A 13 35.13 -12.58 11.24
N ILE A 14 35.24 -12.11 12.50
CA ILE A 14 34.07 -11.85 13.38
C ILE A 14 33.30 -10.60 12.92
N ILE A 15 34.01 -9.59 12.39
CA ILE A 15 33.39 -8.37 11.85
C ILE A 15 32.56 -8.68 10.59
N ILE A 16 32.99 -9.60 9.73
CA ILE A 16 32.25 -9.97 8.50
C ILE A 16 30.92 -10.68 8.82
N ILE A 17 30.84 -11.44 9.91
CA ILE A 17 29.61 -12.11 10.35
C ILE A 17 28.59 -11.08 10.88
N LEU A 18 29.04 -9.99 11.51
CA LEU A 18 28.15 -8.93 12.03
C LEU A 18 27.60 -7.98 10.94
N VAL A 19 28.21 -7.92 9.76
CA VAL A 19 27.71 -7.10 8.62
C VAL A 19 26.62 -7.81 7.82
N SER A 20 26.36 -9.10 8.09
CA SER A 20 25.49 -9.95 7.26
C SER A 20 23.98 -9.88 7.58
N CYS A 21 23.54 -9.00 8.49
CA CYS A 21 22.12 -8.85 8.83
C CYS A 21 21.57 -7.44 8.58
N VAL A 22 21.80 -6.88 7.39
CA VAL A 22 20.86 -5.90 6.83
C VAL A 22 20.04 -6.65 5.81
N SER A 23 18.92 -7.25 6.25
CA SER A 23 17.94 -7.75 5.30
C SER A 23 17.43 -6.52 4.53
N ASN A 24 17.90 -6.36 3.29
CA ASN A 24 17.34 -5.43 2.32
C ASN A 24 15.97 -5.96 1.87
N GLU A 25 15.07 -6.18 2.83
CA GLU A 25 13.69 -6.53 2.55
C GLU A 25 13.09 -5.36 1.77
N THR A 26 12.81 -5.66 0.51
CA THR A 26 12.23 -4.70 -0.43
C THR A 26 10.90 -4.24 0.15
N LYS A 27 10.84 -2.97 0.59
CA LYS A 27 9.61 -2.36 1.10
C LYS A 27 8.71 -2.10 -0.09
N PHE A 28 7.72 -2.97 -0.29
CA PHE A 28 6.66 -2.77 -1.27
C PHE A 28 5.35 -2.57 -0.53
N GLN A 29 4.81 -1.36 -0.64
CA GLN A 29 3.57 -0.96 0.00
C GLN A 29 2.65 -0.26 -1.01
N ILE A 30 1.36 -0.51 -0.91
CA ILE A 30 0.31 0.19 -1.62
C ILE A 30 -0.63 0.80 -0.59
N THR A 31 -0.77 2.11 -0.61
CA THR A 31 -1.70 2.86 0.23
C THR A 31 -2.88 3.30 -0.63
N ILE A 32 -4.09 3.06 -0.15
CA ILE A 32 -5.35 3.42 -0.82
C ILE A 32 -6.08 4.39 0.10
N SER A 33 -6.36 5.58 -0.40
CA SER A 33 -7.01 6.65 0.37
C SER A 33 -8.08 7.35 -0.45
N SER A 34 -9.21 7.63 0.18
CA SER A 34 -10.22 8.55 -0.36
C SER A 34 -9.65 9.97 -0.43
N LEU A 35 -9.96 10.70 -1.50
CA LEU A 35 -9.67 12.14 -1.64
C LEU A 35 -10.91 13.01 -1.33
N GLN A 36 -11.94 12.41 -0.76
CA GLN A 36 -13.11 13.16 -0.28
C GLN A 36 -12.75 14.06 0.92
N GLU A 37 -13.71 14.90 1.32
CA GLU A 37 -13.54 16.00 2.30
C GLU A 37 -12.62 15.63 3.48
N ALA A 38 -11.66 16.51 3.79
CA ALA A 38 -10.57 16.25 4.72
C ALA A 38 -11.02 16.03 6.19
N ASP A 39 -12.25 16.41 6.51
CA ASP A 39 -12.88 16.29 7.82
C ASP A 39 -13.60 14.94 8.03
N LYS A 40 -13.81 14.14 6.97
CA LYS A 40 -14.43 12.82 7.09
C LYS A 40 -13.38 11.72 7.22
N PRO A 41 -13.43 10.91 8.30
CA PRO A 41 -12.41 9.90 8.55
C PRO A 41 -12.71 8.61 7.77
N TYR A 42 -12.32 8.56 6.50
CA TYR A 42 -12.40 7.36 5.67
C TYR A 42 -11.21 6.42 5.92
N PRO A 43 -11.39 5.09 5.84
CA PRO A 43 -10.30 4.15 6.04
C PRO A 43 -9.19 4.36 5.01
N ILE A 44 -7.95 4.32 5.50
CA ILE A 44 -6.72 4.34 4.71
C ILE A 44 -6.18 2.91 4.73
N ILE A 45 -6.33 2.21 3.61
CA ILE A 45 -5.92 0.81 3.49
C ILE A 45 -4.45 0.77 3.10
N ILE A 46 -3.64 0.05 3.86
CA ILE A 46 -2.21 -0.09 3.62
C ILE A 46 -1.87 -1.57 3.38
N LEU A 47 -1.71 -1.93 2.11
CA LEU A 47 -1.33 -3.26 1.67
C LEU A 47 0.19 -3.37 1.62
N THR A 48 0.78 -4.39 2.25
CA THR A 48 2.24 -4.56 2.32
C THR A 48 2.66 -6.02 2.29
N ASN A 49 3.87 -6.29 1.78
CA ASN A 49 4.45 -7.65 1.77
C ASN A 49 5.06 -8.08 3.10
N LYS A 50 4.99 -7.25 4.14
CA LYS A 50 5.56 -7.53 5.47
C LYS A 50 4.52 -7.24 6.56
N ARG A 51 4.45 -8.06 7.61
CA ARG A 51 3.64 -7.70 8.78
C ARG A 51 4.19 -6.44 9.41
N LYS A 52 3.30 -5.47 9.63
CA LYS A 52 3.48 -4.45 10.66
C LYS A 52 2.77 -4.97 11.90
N ASN A 53 3.42 -4.89 13.05
CA ASN A 53 2.85 -5.28 14.35
C ASN A 53 2.12 -4.10 15.00
N ASP A 54 1.73 -3.10 14.22
CA ASP A 54 1.00 -1.94 14.73
C ASP A 54 -0.47 -2.31 14.83
N GLU A 55 -1.11 -1.96 15.95
CA GLU A 55 -2.56 -2.02 16.07
C GLU A 55 -3.22 -1.17 14.97
N PRO A 56 -4.39 -1.56 14.43
CA PRO A 56 -5.13 -0.74 13.48
C PRO A 56 -5.38 0.63 14.11
N LYS A 57 -4.79 1.68 13.54
CA LYS A 57 -4.96 3.05 14.02
C LYS A 57 -6.03 3.68 13.16
N PHE A 58 -7.24 3.87 13.65
CA PHE A 58 -8.26 4.53 12.85
C PHE A 58 -7.77 5.91 12.35
N PRO A 59 -7.85 6.22 11.04
CA PRO A 59 -8.45 5.41 9.96
C PRO A 59 -7.47 4.50 9.18
N GLU A 60 -6.18 4.44 9.51
CA GLU A 60 -5.17 3.58 8.89
C GLU A 60 -5.22 2.11 9.32
N HIS A 61 -5.44 1.21 8.35
CA HIS A 61 -5.42 -0.23 8.57
C HIS A 61 -4.35 -0.92 7.71
N TYR A 62 -3.58 -1.83 8.33
CA TYR A 62 -2.46 -2.53 7.69
C TYR A 62 -2.80 -3.97 7.36
N TYR A 63 -2.56 -4.38 6.11
CA TYR A 63 -2.83 -5.71 5.61
C TYR A 63 -1.60 -6.33 4.97
N GLN A 64 -1.21 -7.51 5.47
CA GLN A 64 -0.14 -8.28 4.85
C GLN A 64 -0.69 -9.06 3.65
N ILE A 65 -0.18 -8.78 2.46
CA ILE A 65 -0.48 -9.53 1.24
C ILE A 65 0.79 -9.94 0.49
N HIS A 66 0.74 -10.99 -0.32
CA HIS A 66 1.89 -11.42 -1.10
C HIS A 66 2.34 -10.35 -2.10
N GLN A 67 3.66 -10.21 -2.26
CA GLN A 67 4.28 -9.28 -3.20
C GLN A 67 3.77 -9.46 -4.64
N ARG A 68 3.42 -10.70 -5.03
CA ARG A 68 2.86 -11.00 -6.36
C ARG A 68 1.54 -10.25 -6.61
N ASP A 69 0.71 -10.07 -5.58
CA ASP A 69 -0.60 -9.43 -5.72
C ASP A 69 -0.46 -7.91 -5.65
N LEU A 70 0.49 -7.38 -4.86
CA LEU A 70 0.91 -5.97 -4.94
C LEU A 70 1.35 -5.59 -6.37
N LYS A 71 2.14 -6.44 -7.04
CA LYS A 71 2.53 -6.23 -8.45
C LYS A 71 1.35 -6.22 -9.42
N LYS A 72 0.31 -7.04 -9.18
CA LYS A 72 -0.91 -7.04 -10.00
C LYS A 72 -1.67 -5.72 -9.86
N ILE A 73 -1.78 -5.21 -8.63
CA ILE A 73 -2.42 -3.92 -8.33
C ILE A 73 -1.66 -2.79 -9.00
N GLU A 74 -0.34 -2.75 -8.86
CA GLU A 74 0.53 -1.76 -9.52
C GLU A 74 0.33 -1.73 -11.03
N LYS A 75 0.33 -2.91 -11.66
CA LYS A 75 0.08 -3.04 -13.11
C LYS A 75 -1.27 -2.47 -13.51
N LYS A 76 -2.33 -2.74 -12.73
CA LYS A 76 -3.67 -2.19 -12.98
C LYS A 76 -3.72 -0.66 -12.82
N CYS A 77 -3.02 -0.11 -11.82
CA CYS A 77 -2.94 1.33 -11.61
C CYS A 77 -2.27 2.03 -12.81
N SER A 78 -1.20 1.44 -13.34
CA SER A 78 -0.44 1.99 -14.47
C SER A 78 -1.28 2.12 -15.75
N VAL A 79 -2.21 1.18 -16.01
CA VAL A 79 -3.06 1.18 -17.20
C VAL A 79 -4.12 2.29 -17.17
N LYS A 80 -4.57 2.68 -15.97
CA LYS A 80 -5.69 3.63 -15.78
C LYS A 80 -5.25 5.09 -15.62
N ARG A 81 -4.01 5.43 -15.99
CA ARG A 81 -3.43 6.77 -15.83
C ARG A 81 -3.99 7.76 -16.87
N LYS A 82 -5.29 8.12 -16.79
CA LYS A 82 -5.87 9.20 -17.61
C LYS A 82 -5.99 10.50 -16.79
N LEU A 83 -5.59 11.60 -17.42
CA LEU A 83 -5.69 12.97 -16.90
C LEU A 83 -6.98 13.63 -17.41
N GLY A 84 -7.63 14.39 -16.53
CA GLY A 84 -8.94 15.01 -16.75
C GLY A 84 -10.00 14.31 -15.91
N GLU A 85 -10.82 15.09 -15.21
CA GLU A 85 -11.85 14.74 -14.21
C GLU A 85 -11.44 14.83 -12.72
N GLN A 86 -12.45 15.08 -11.89
CA GLN A 86 -12.38 15.10 -10.43
C GLN A 86 -11.84 13.76 -9.91
N LYS A 87 -10.78 13.83 -9.10
CA LYS A 87 -10.10 12.66 -8.54
C LYS A 87 -10.71 12.33 -7.18
N LEU A 88 -11.19 11.10 -7.00
CA LEU A 88 -11.88 10.64 -5.79
C LEU A 88 -11.07 9.64 -4.97
N LEU A 89 -10.14 8.94 -5.62
CA LEU A 89 -9.28 7.96 -4.99
C LEU A 89 -7.82 8.23 -5.34
N LEU A 90 -6.95 8.13 -4.33
CA LEU A 90 -5.51 8.11 -4.47
C LEU A 90 -5.00 6.72 -4.11
N ILE A 91 -4.19 6.16 -5.01
CA ILE A 91 -3.34 5.00 -4.69
C ILE A 91 -1.89 5.46 -4.73
N GLU A 92 -1.19 5.37 -3.61
CA GLU A 92 0.25 5.60 -3.50
C GLU A 92 0.98 4.26 -3.47
N ILE A 93 1.93 4.09 -4.37
CA ILE A 93 2.78 2.90 -4.46
C ILE A 93 4.19 3.28 -4.01
N ASN A 94 4.65 2.65 -2.93
CA ASN A 94 6.00 2.82 -2.42
C ASN A 94 6.82 1.55 -2.70
N LYS A 95 7.86 1.69 -3.53
CA LYS A 95 8.85 0.65 -3.83
C LYS A 95 10.22 1.14 -3.40
N ASN A 96 10.75 0.61 -2.30
CA ASN A 96 12.09 0.97 -1.79
C ASN A 96 12.29 2.49 -1.64
N ASN A 97 11.33 3.17 -1.02
CA ASN A 97 11.31 4.63 -0.81
C ASN A 97 11.08 5.48 -2.08
N LYS A 98 10.81 4.85 -3.23
CA LYS A 98 10.31 5.56 -4.42
C LYS A 98 8.79 5.51 -4.40
N LYS A 99 8.16 6.68 -4.31
CA LYS A 99 6.71 6.85 -4.27
C LYS A 99 6.17 7.26 -5.63
N GLU A 100 5.17 6.54 -6.10
CA GLU A 100 4.39 6.85 -7.28
C GLU A 100 2.93 7.05 -6.87
N LYS A 101 2.27 8.08 -7.39
CA LYS A 101 0.88 8.40 -7.06
C LYS A 101 -0.01 8.21 -8.28
N TYR A 102 -1.14 7.55 -8.07
CA TYR A 102 -2.15 7.26 -9.08
C TYR A 102 -3.49 7.82 -8.63
N PHE A 103 -4.10 8.66 -9.48
CA PHE A 103 -5.33 9.38 -9.18
C PHE A 103 -6.45 8.91 -10.09
N PHE A 104 -7.56 8.48 -9.50
CA PHE A 104 -8.66 7.87 -10.22
C PHE A 104 -9.92 8.74 -10.12
N ASN A 105 -10.64 8.87 -11.24
CA ASN A 105 -11.99 9.44 -11.21
C ASN A 105 -12.99 8.43 -10.60
N LYS A 106 -14.28 8.79 -10.53
CA LYS A 106 -15.31 7.92 -9.93
C LYS A 106 -15.34 6.50 -10.51
N LYS A 107 -15.47 6.37 -11.83
CA LYS A 107 -15.60 5.06 -12.49
C LYS A 107 -14.33 4.24 -12.31
N GLU A 108 -13.18 4.85 -12.56
CA GLU A 108 -11.89 4.20 -12.44
C GLU A 108 -11.60 3.75 -11.01
N SER A 109 -12.03 4.54 -10.01
CA SER A 109 -11.91 4.25 -8.58
C SER A 109 -12.69 3.00 -8.19
N ILE A 110 -13.98 2.91 -8.58
CA ILE A 110 -14.81 1.73 -8.34
C ILE A 110 -14.18 0.50 -9.01
N ASP A 111 -13.77 0.63 -10.27
CA ASP A 111 -13.19 -0.47 -11.02
C ASP A 111 -11.86 -0.94 -10.41
N ILE A 112 -10.99 -0.03 -9.92
CA ILE A 112 -9.71 -0.43 -9.31
C ILE A 112 -9.91 -1.06 -7.92
N LEU A 113 -10.88 -0.57 -7.14
CA LEU A 113 -11.22 -1.18 -5.85
C LEU A 113 -11.76 -2.61 -6.02
N LYS A 114 -12.61 -2.86 -7.04
CA LYS A 114 -13.07 -4.22 -7.41
C LYS A 114 -11.93 -5.12 -7.86
N ASP A 115 -11.01 -4.60 -8.69
CA ASP A 115 -9.81 -5.35 -9.11
C ASP A 115 -8.95 -5.73 -7.89
N ILE A 116 -8.74 -4.80 -6.94
CA ILE A 116 -7.98 -5.05 -5.70
C ILE A 116 -8.68 -6.13 -4.86
N GLN A 117 -9.99 -6.00 -4.62
CA GLN A 117 -10.79 -6.98 -3.89
C GLN A 117 -10.67 -8.38 -4.51
N LYS A 118 -10.68 -8.48 -5.84
CA LYS A 118 -10.46 -9.75 -6.55
C LYS A 118 -9.05 -10.30 -6.34
N PHE A 119 -8.02 -9.46 -6.34
CA PHE A 119 -6.64 -9.90 -6.09
C PHE A 119 -6.41 -10.32 -4.64
N THR A 120 -7.18 -9.77 -3.70
CA THR A 120 -7.06 -10.03 -2.27
C THR A 120 -8.15 -10.99 -1.72
N SER A 121 -8.99 -11.57 -2.57
CA SER A 121 -10.10 -12.45 -2.11
C SER A 121 -9.65 -13.78 -1.52
N GLY A 122 -8.42 -14.22 -1.83
CA GLY A 122 -7.84 -15.44 -1.27
C GLY A 122 -7.19 -15.26 0.09
N TYR A 123 -7.23 -14.05 0.65
CA TYR A 123 -6.71 -13.75 1.99
C TYR A 123 -7.87 -13.83 2.97
N ASP A 124 -7.68 -14.56 4.07
CA ASP A 124 -8.64 -14.62 5.17
C ASP A 124 -8.58 -13.33 5.98
N ASN A 125 -9.19 -12.27 5.45
CA ASN A 125 -9.20 -10.94 6.05
C ASN A 125 -10.51 -10.21 5.72
N GLU A 126 -11.53 -10.49 6.53
CA GLU A 126 -12.87 -9.89 6.39
C GLU A 126 -12.80 -8.36 6.46
N SER A 127 -11.99 -7.80 7.38
CA SER A 127 -11.84 -6.35 7.55
C SER A 127 -11.31 -5.65 6.28
N LEU A 128 -10.36 -6.26 5.55
CA LEU A 128 -9.89 -5.71 4.27
C LEU A 128 -11.03 -5.64 3.25
N THR A 129 -11.86 -6.69 3.21
CA THR A 129 -13.00 -6.74 2.29
C THR A 129 -14.02 -5.66 2.63
N GLU A 130 -14.32 -5.47 3.92
CA GLU A 130 -15.21 -4.43 4.41
C GLU A 130 -14.70 -3.03 4.11
N ASP A 131 -13.42 -2.74 4.35
CA ASP A 131 -12.81 -1.44 4.04
C ASP A 131 -12.86 -1.12 2.55
N LEU A 132 -12.55 -2.11 1.69
CA LEU A 132 -12.65 -1.95 0.24
C LEU A 132 -14.09 -1.69 -0.21
N LEU A 133 -15.08 -2.38 0.38
CA LEU A 133 -16.50 -2.15 0.09
C LEU A 133 -16.97 -0.79 0.61
N TYR A 134 -16.48 -0.36 1.76
CA TYR A 134 -16.78 0.96 2.31
C TYR A 134 -16.28 2.07 1.38
N LEU A 135 -15.02 1.99 0.92
CA LEU A 135 -14.46 2.96 -0.04
C LEU A 135 -15.22 2.94 -1.37
N GLN A 136 -15.71 1.79 -1.83
CA GLN A 136 -16.58 1.70 -3.01
C GLN A 136 -17.89 2.48 -2.80
N LYS A 137 -18.62 2.20 -1.72
CA LYS A 137 -19.90 2.88 -1.40
C LYS A 137 -19.73 4.39 -1.28
N VAL A 138 -18.69 4.82 -0.57
CA VAL A 138 -18.34 6.23 -0.39
C VAL A 138 -18.05 6.89 -1.74
N THR A 139 -17.35 6.21 -2.64
CA THR A 139 -17.09 6.70 -4.01
C THR A 139 -18.36 6.75 -4.86
N GLU A 140 -19.28 5.78 -4.71
CA GLU A 140 -20.54 5.69 -5.45
C GLU A 140 -21.53 6.79 -5.08
N ASN A 141 -21.69 7.06 -3.78
CA ASN A 141 -22.69 7.99 -3.23
C ASN A 141 -22.42 9.47 -3.56
N LEU A 142 -21.28 9.83 -4.13
CA LEU A 142 -20.98 11.23 -4.45
C LEU A 142 -21.87 11.82 -5.58
N SER A 143 -22.54 10.98 -6.38
CA SER A 143 -23.46 11.46 -7.42
C SER A 143 -24.83 11.93 -6.90
N SER A 144 -25.26 11.47 -5.72
CA SER A 144 -26.55 11.91 -5.17
C SER A 144 -26.47 13.30 -4.55
N LEU A 145 -25.33 13.69 -3.98
CA LEU A 145 -25.11 15.01 -3.39
C LEU A 145 -24.77 16.10 -4.41
N SER A 146 -24.09 15.78 -5.52
CA SER A 146 -23.84 16.75 -6.58
C SER A 146 -25.09 17.09 -7.41
N SER A 147 -26.13 16.26 -7.31
CA SER A 147 -27.40 16.43 -8.02
C SER A 147 -28.47 17.15 -7.19
N SER A 148 -28.32 17.19 -5.85
CA SER A 148 -29.28 17.86 -4.95
C SER A 148 -28.92 19.32 -4.63
N ASN A 149 -27.71 19.77 -5.01
CA ASN A 149 -27.25 21.14 -4.73
C ASN A 149 -27.46 22.10 -5.92
N ASN A 150 -28.27 21.70 -6.91
CA ASN A 150 -28.61 22.49 -8.10
C ASN A 150 -30.14 22.67 -8.28
N GLU A 151 -30.96 22.46 -7.24
CA GLU A 151 -32.38 22.83 -7.22
C GLU A 151 -32.66 23.99 -6.26
#